data_AF-K8Y8B9-F1
#
_entry.id   AF-K8Y8B9-F1
#
_cell.length_a   1.000
_cell.length_b   1.000
_cell.length_c   1.000
_cell.angle_alpha   90.00
_cell.angle_beta   90.00
_cell.angle_gamma   90.00
#
_symmetry.space_group_name_H-M   'P 1'
#
loop_
_entity.id
_entity.type
_entity.pdbx_description
1 polymer ?
#
loop_
_entity_poly.entity_id
_entity_poly.type
_entity_poly.pdbx_seq_one_letter_code
_entity_poly.pdbx_strand_id
1 'polypeptide(L)'
;MWGQFSEVKLHPNRLDFPRTVKGKRIFVDSMSDLFHKDVPFDFIDKVHTVIAECPENIFQILTKRVDRAKEYYDSRKHFNLKNVWFGTSIENQKVVEERIRHLINIPSKVRFLSCEPLLEEIDISIYLHAWGYIDCFPIDWVIAGGESGPGARPIQAEWIRFLRDQCNEARVPFFFKQWGGRKKKESGRKLDGREWNEFPKEVVR
;
A
#
# COMPACT_ATOMS: atom_id res chain seq x y z
N MET A 1 -3.12 23.94 -11.99
CA MET A 1 -2.66 23.30 -13.24
C MET A 1 -1.83 22.09 -12.85
N TRP A 2 -2.35 20.88 -13.04
CA TRP A 2 -1.59 19.65 -12.80
C TRP A 2 -0.43 19.61 -13.80
N GLY A 3 0.81 19.42 -13.34
CA GLY A 3 1.98 19.34 -14.21
C GLY A 3 1.91 18.13 -15.15
N GLN A 4 2.82 18.05 -16.13
CA GLN A 4 3.07 16.79 -16.82
C GLN A 4 3.42 15.72 -15.76
N PHE A 5 2.95 14.49 -15.93
CA PHE A 5 3.13 13.38 -14.97
C PHE A 5 4.61 13.03 -14.63
N SER A 6 5.58 13.72 -15.22
CA SER A 6 7.01 13.60 -14.99
C SER A 6 7.59 14.57 -13.95
N GLU A 7 6.87 15.62 -13.55
CA GLU A 7 7.40 16.65 -12.65
C GLU A 7 6.83 16.53 -11.23
N VAL A 8 7.70 16.44 -10.23
CA VAL A 8 7.29 16.47 -8.81
C VAL A 8 6.92 17.90 -8.41
N LYS A 9 5.72 18.08 -7.88
CA LYS A 9 5.27 19.34 -7.29
C LYS A 9 4.85 19.13 -5.84
N LEU A 10 5.44 19.92 -4.95
CA LEU A 10 5.05 19.93 -3.55
C LEU A 10 3.82 20.82 -3.38
N HIS A 11 2.88 20.38 -2.54
CA HIS A 11 1.67 21.12 -2.24
C HIS A 11 1.54 21.40 -0.73
N PRO A 12 2.37 22.31 -0.15
CA PRO A 12 2.33 22.62 1.28
C PRO A 12 0.93 23.01 1.78
N ASN A 13 0.16 23.75 0.96
CA ASN A 13 -1.20 24.21 1.31
C ASN A 13 -2.22 23.07 1.47
N ARG A 14 -1.86 21.82 1.13
CA ARG A 14 -2.72 20.64 1.29
C ARG A 14 -2.47 19.91 2.62
N LEU A 15 -1.40 20.27 3.34
CA LEU A 15 -1.04 19.65 4.62
C LEU A 15 -2.07 19.90 5.72
N ASP A 16 -2.89 20.94 5.60
CA ASP A 16 -3.93 21.25 6.60
C ASP A 16 -5.19 20.40 6.44
N PHE A 17 -5.43 19.77 5.29
CA PHE A 17 -6.66 19.01 5.04
C PHE A 17 -6.94 17.96 6.12
N PRO A 18 -5.97 17.11 6.55
CA PRO A 18 -6.22 16.13 7.60
C PRO A 18 -6.65 16.71 8.94
N ARG A 19 -6.34 17.98 9.25
CA ARG A 19 -6.74 18.66 10.49
C ARG A 19 -8.22 19.03 10.51
N THR A 20 -8.85 19.06 9.36
CA THR A 20 -10.26 19.47 9.20
C THR A 20 -11.24 18.28 9.31
N VAL A 21 -10.72 17.06 9.38
CA VAL A 21 -11.52 15.83 9.41
C VAL A 21 -11.08 14.93 10.57
N LYS A 22 -12.02 14.14 11.10
CA LYS A 22 -11.78 13.21 12.22
C LYS A 22 -12.33 11.83 11.91
N GLY A 23 -11.68 10.78 12.41
CA GLY A 23 -12.11 9.39 12.24
C GLY A 23 -12.08 8.91 10.79
N LYS A 24 -11.23 9.50 9.94
CA LYS A 24 -11.12 9.16 8.52
C LYS A 24 -9.92 8.27 8.23
N ARG A 25 -10.04 7.48 7.18
CA ARG A 25 -8.91 6.81 6.54
C ARG A 25 -8.48 7.64 5.33
N ILE A 26 -7.27 8.17 5.38
CA ILE A 26 -6.74 9.12 4.41
C ILE A 26 -5.63 8.43 3.63
N PHE A 27 -5.80 8.31 2.31
CA PHE A 27 -4.75 7.83 1.43
C PHE A 27 -3.82 8.99 1.07
N VAL A 28 -2.56 8.89 1.50
CA VAL A 28 -1.54 9.89 1.24
C VAL A 28 -1.06 9.73 -0.20
N ASP A 29 -1.04 10.83 -0.96
CA ASP A 29 -0.48 10.90 -2.31
C ASP A 29 -1.13 9.95 -3.32
N SER A 30 -2.46 10.08 -3.49
CA SER A 30 -3.28 9.16 -4.31
C SER A 30 -2.89 9.01 -5.78
N MET A 31 -2.10 9.94 -6.32
CA MET A 31 -1.63 9.97 -7.71
C MET A 31 -0.12 10.25 -7.81
N SER A 32 0.62 10.14 -6.71
CA SER A 32 2.05 10.43 -6.62
C SER A 32 2.77 9.43 -5.70
N ASP A 33 4.03 9.68 -5.36
CA ASP A 33 4.81 8.83 -4.46
C ASP A 33 5.54 9.74 -3.47
N LEU A 34 5.17 9.68 -2.18
CA LEU A 34 5.75 10.49 -1.11
C LEU A 34 7.28 10.34 -1.03
N PHE A 35 7.80 9.18 -1.41
CA PHE A 35 9.22 8.86 -1.37
C PHE A 35 9.88 8.97 -2.75
N HIS A 36 9.31 9.74 -3.69
CA HIS A 36 10.03 10.13 -4.91
C HIS A 36 11.36 10.80 -4.57
N LYS A 37 12.41 10.53 -5.36
CA LYS A 37 13.77 11.06 -5.12
C LYS A 37 13.81 12.60 -5.03
N ASP A 38 12.90 13.26 -5.74
CA ASP A 38 12.79 14.73 -5.81
C ASP A 38 11.88 15.31 -4.71
N VAL A 39 11.31 14.48 -3.80
CA VAL A 39 10.61 14.94 -2.60
C VAL A 39 11.61 15.01 -1.44
N PRO A 40 12.00 16.21 -0.97
CA PRO A 40 12.96 16.34 0.12
C PRO A 40 12.46 15.70 1.42
N PHE A 41 13.34 15.09 2.20
CA PHE A 41 12.98 14.52 3.51
C PHE A 41 12.34 15.55 4.44
N ASP A 42 12.77 16.80 4.42
CA ASP A 42 12.15 17.89 5.22
C ASP A 42 10.67 18.12 4.86
N PHE A 43 10.26 17.83 3.62
CA PHE A 43 8.84 17.86 3.26
C PHE A 43 8.09 16.62 3.79
N ILE A 44 8.74 15.46 3.75
CA ILE A 44 8.20 14.22 4.34
C ILE A 44 8.05 14.36 5.87
N ASP A 45 8.96 15.09 6.53
CA ASP A 45 8.86 15.44 7.95
C ASP A 45 7.59 16.25 8.23
N LYS A 46 7.28 17.26 7.39
CA LYS A 46 6.03 18.03 7.52
C LYS A 46 4.79 17.14 7.37
N VAL A 47 4.82 16.18 6.44
CA VAL A 47 3.74 15.20 6.28
C VAL A 47 3.60 14.33 7.55
N HIS A 48 4.70 13.82 8.10
CA HIS A 48 4.65 12.98 9.31
C HIS A 48 4.23 13.77 10.56
N THR A 49 4.62 15.03 10.69
CA THR A 49 4.12 15.94 11.72
C THR A 49 2.60 16.08 11.62
N VAL A 50 2.05 16.25 10.41
CA VAL A 50 0.60 16.28 10.19
C VAL A 50 -0.08 14.99 10.64
N ILE A 51 0.49 13.84 10.31
CA ILE A 51 -0.02 12.53 10.72
C ILE A 51 -0.02 12.40 12.25
N ALA A 52 1.05 12.84 12.92
CA ALA A 52 1.18 12.80 14.36
C ALA A 52 0.16 13.69 15.09
N GLU A 53 -0.15 14.86 14.52
CA GLU A 53 -1.15 15.80 15.06
C GLU A 53 -2.60 15.35 14.85
N CYS A 54 -2.85 14.31 14.04
CA CYS A 54 -4.17 13.80 13.71
C CYS A 54 -4.34 12.32 14.10
N PRO A 55 -4.17 11.94 15.39
CA PRO A 55 -4.16 10.55 15.84
C PRO A 55 -5.50 9.82 15.65
N GLU A 56 -6.61 10.54 15.52
CA GLU A 56 -7.95 10.01 15.24
C GLU A 56 -8.14 9.54 13.79
N ASN A 57 -7.24 9.93 12.88
CA ASN A 57 -7.27 9.55 11.48
C ASN A 57 -6.24 8.46 11.21
N ILE A 58 -6.57 7.53 10.33
CA ILE A 58 -5.64 6.52 9.82
C ILE A 58 -5.05 7.01 8.50
N PHE A 59 -3.74 7.00 8.36
CA PHE A 59 -3.04 7.41 7.14
C PHE A 59 -2.49 6.19 6.41
N GLN A 60 -2.96 5.97 5.19
CA GLN A 60 -2.45 4.93 4.29
C GLN A 60 -1.37 5.55 3.40
N ILE A 61 -0.13 5.06 3.52
CA ILE A 61 1.00 5.48 2.71
C ILE A 61 1.40 4.29 1.83
N LEU A 62 1.50 4.51 0.51
CA LEU A 62 1.92 3.51 -0.46
C LEU A 62 3.07 4.06 -1.30
N THR A 63 4.14 3.30 -1.48
CA THR A 63 5.28 3.70 -2.31
C THR A 63 5.87 2.55 -3.11
N LYS A 64 6.47 2.87 -4.27
CA LYS A 64 7.32 1.93 -5.03
C LYS A 64 8.79 2.02 -4.64
N ARG A 65 9.16 3.00 -3.81
CA ARG A 65 10.52 3.36 -3.38
C ARG A 65 10.72 3.07 -1.90
N VAL A 66 10.37 1.85 -1.51
CA VAL A 66 10.36 1.41 -0.10
C VAL A 66 11.77 1.34 0.50
N ASP A 67 12.79 1.19 -0.33
CA ASP A 67 14.20 1.34 0.02
C ASP A 67 14.51 2.76 0.54
N ARG A 68 14.06 3.79 -0.19
CA ARG A 68 14.19 5.19 0.24
C ARG A 68 13.30 5.51 1.44
N ALA A 69 12.12 4.90 1.51
CA ALA A 69 11.29 5.00 2.71
C ALA A 69 11.99 4.42 3.94
N LYS A 70 12.67 3.28 3.78
CA LYS A 70 13.49 2.70 4.85
C LYS A 70 14.61 3.65 5.28
N GLU A 71 15.34 4.25 4.35
CA GLU A 71 16.37 5.26 4.66
C GLU A 71 15.80 6.44 5.48
N TYR A 72 14.61 6.91 5.10
CA TYR A 72 13.90 7.96 5.83
C TYR A 72 13.59 7.53 7.27
N TYR A 73 12.96 6.38 7.49
CA TYR A 73 12.59 5.93 8.83
C TYR A 73 13.80 5.54 9.69
N ASP A 74 14.87 5.01 9.09
CA ASP A 74 16.12 4.71 9.81
C ASP A 74 16.77 5.97 10.37
N SER A 75 16.65 7.10 9.65
CA SER A 75 17.18 8.40 10.06
C SER A 75 16.20 9.23 10.92
N ARG A 76 14.90 8.94 10.90
CA ARG A 76 13.86 9.61 11.70
C ARG A 76 13.09 8.62 12.58
N LYS A 77 13.81 7.86 13.42
CA LYS A 77 13.24 6.81 14.30
C LYS A 77 12.13 7.30 15.24
N HIS A 78 12.02 8.60 15.50
CA HIS A 78 10.97 9.20 16.32
C HIS A 78 9.58 9.13 15.66
N PHE A 79 9.50 9.00 14.33
CA PHE A 79 8.22 8.80 13.61
C PHE A 79 7.75 7.35 13.65
N ASN A 80 7.47 6.84 14.86
CA ASN A 80 6.80 5.56 15.09
C ASN A 80 5.31 5.78 15.41
N LEU A 81 4.54 6.09 14.37
CA LEU A 81 3.16 6.56 14.50
C LEU A 81 2.16 5.40 14.42
N LYS A 82 1.33 5.23 15.45
CA LYS A 82 0.35 4.12 15.55
C LYS A 82 -0.83 4.24 14.58
N ASN A 83 -1.00 5.40 13.96
CA ASN A 83 -2.05 5.68 12.99
C ASN A 83 -1.57 5.61 11.53
N VAL A 84 -0.38 5.06 11.28
CA VAL A 84 0.14 4.83 9.93
C VAL A 84 -0.08 3.39 9.50
N TRP A 85 -0.71 3.23 8.33
CA TRP A 85 -0.75 2.00 7.54
C TRP A 85 0.22 2.19 6.38
N PHE A 86 1.29 1.40 6.34
CA PHE A 86 2.37 1.57 5.37
C PHE A 86 2.40 0.38 4.42
N GLY A 87 2.51 0.63 3.13
CA GLY A 87 2.56 -0.43 2.14
C GLY A 87 3.47 -0.13 0.97
N THR A 88 3.70 -1.17 0.18
CA THR A 88 4.45 -1.06 -1.08
C THR A 88 3.70 -1.73 -2.22
N SER A 89 3.87 -1.21 -3.43
CA SER A 89 3.32 -1.87 -4.60
C SER A 89 4.13 -3.11 -4.93
N ILE A 90 3.48 -4.17 -5.40
CA ILE A 90 4.13 -5.40 -5.87
C ILE A 90 3.57 -5.71 -7.25
N GLU A 91 4.44 -5.71 -8.27
CA GLU A 91 4.00 -5.98 -9.65
C GLU A 91 4.35 -7.39 -10.14
N ASN A 92 5.37 -8.02 -9.55
CA ASN A 92 5.93 -9.32 -9.95
C ASN A 92 6.76 -9.96 -8.81
N GLN A 93 7.18 -11.21 -8.96
CA GLN A 93 7.91 -11.98 -7.95
C GLN A 93 9.26 -11.37 -7.61
N LYS A 94 9.97 -10.79 -8.61
CA LYS A 94 11.23 -10.09 -8.34
C LYS A 94 11.04 -8.96 -7.33
N VAL A 95 9.95 -8.20 -7.46
CA VAL A 95 9.61 -7.09 -6.58
C VAL A 95 9.19 -7.56 -5.18
N VAL A 96 8.58 -8.74 -5.05
CA VAL A 96 8.28 -9.38 -3.75
C VAL A 96 9.55 -9.42 -2.88
N GLU A 97 10.61 -10.04 -3.40
CA GLU A 97 11.87 -10.21 -2.67
C GLU A 97 12.58 -8.88 -2.39
N GLU A 98 12.58 -7.98 -3.37
CA GLU A 98 13.29 -6.70 -3.28
C GLU A 98 12.62 -5.73 -2.29
N ARG A 99 11.29 -5.65 -2.28
CA ARG A 99 10.56 -4.60 -1.55
C ARG A 99 10.09 -5.04 -0.17
N ILE A 100 9.66 -6.30 -0.01
CA ILE A 100 9.10 -6.73 1.28
C ILE A 100 10.15 -6.67 2.38
N ARG A 101 11.41 -7.05 2.10
CA ARG A 101 12.54 -6.93 3.05
C ARG A 101 12.74 -5.52 3.61
N HIS A 102 12.39 -4.48 2.85
CA HIS A 102 12.45 -3.10 3.33
C HIS A 102 11.19 -2.74 4.13
N LEU A 103 10.01 -3.13 3.63
CA LEU A 103 8.72 -2.86 4.27
C LEU A 103 8.64 -3.39 5.72
N ILE A 104 9.12 -4.61 5.95
CA ILE A 104 9.07 -5.26 7.28
C ILE A 104 9.87 -4.48 8.34
N ASN A 105 10.84 -3.67 7.93
CA ASN A 105 11.69 -2.87 8.78
C ASN A 105 11.17 -1.43 9.00
N ILE A 106 10.10 -1.03 8.31
CA ILE A 106 9.47 0.27 8.48
C ILE A 106 8.49 0.22 9.68
N PRO A 107 8.55 1.17 10.63
CA PRO A 107 7.59 1.25 11.71
C PRO A 107 6.20 1.56 11.16
N SER A 108 5.22 0.72 11.49
CA SER A 108 3.84 0.88 11.05
C SER A 108 2.90 0.12 11.97
N LYS A 109 1.62 0.49 12.00
CA LYS A 109 0.59 -0.31 12.67
C LYS A 109 0.06 -1.43 11.78
N VAL A 110 0.00 -1.18 10.47
CA VAL A 110 -0.49 -2.12 9.45
C VAL A 110 0.47 -2.09 8.28
N ARG A 111 1.09 -3.22 7.95
CA ARG A 111 1.86 -3.38 6.71
C ARG A 111 0.96 -4.00 5.66
N PHE A 112 0.87 -3.38 4.49
CA PHE A 112 0.06 -3.91 3.41
C PHE A 112 0.83 -4.02 2.09
N LEU A 113 0.44 -4.99 1.27
CA LEU A 113 0.92 -5.12 -0.10
C LEU A 113 -0.17 -4.66 -1.05
N SER A 114 0.18 -3.74 -1.95
CA SER A 114 -0.65 -3.40 -3.09
C SER A 114 -0.13 -4.14 -4.31
N CYS A 115 -0.61 -5.36 -4.54
CA CYS A 115 -0.26 -6.20 -5.68
C CYS A 115 -0.93 -5.65 -6.96
N GLU A 116 -0.50 -4.45 -7.37
CA GLU A 116 -1.11 -3.63 -8.41
C GLU A 116 -0.09 -2.72 -9.14
N PRO A 117 -0.11 -2.69 -10.49
CA PRO A 117 -0.78 -3.68 -11.34
C PRO A 117 -0.10 -5.05 -11.18
N LEU A 118 -0.87 -6.11 -11.01
CA LEU A 118 -0.34 -7.46 -11.02
C LEU A 118 0.02 -7.86 -12.46
N LEU A 119 1.30 -8.16 -12.70
CA LEU A 119 1.83 -8.44 -14.05
C LEU A 119 2.14 -9.92 -14.29
N GLU A 120 2.18 -10.71 -13.22
CA GLU A 120 2.39 -12.15 -13.23
C GLU A 120 1.79 -12.77 -11.96
N GLU A 121 1.75 -14.10 -11.92
CA GLU A 121 1.48 -14.82 -10.68
C GLU A 121 2.61 -14.59 -9.67
N ILE A 122 2.27 -14.32 -8.41
CA ILE A 122 3.25 -14.11 -7.34
C ILE A 122 2.92 -14.95 -6.12
N ASP A 123 3.96 -15.47 -5.48
CA ASP A 123 3.93 -16.17 -4.21
C ASP A 123 4.49 -15.25 -3.11
N ILE A 124 3.63 -14.94 -2.14
CA ILE A 124 3.95 -14.15 -0.96
C ILE A 124 3.75 -14.95 0.33
N SER A 125 3.46 -16.25 0.24
CA SER A 125 3.04 -17.11 1.36
C SER A 125 4.01 -17.06 2.54
N ILE A 126 5.32 -17.02 2.27
CA ILE A 126 6.37 -16.91 3.30
C ILE A 126 6.35 -15.59 4.10
N TYR A 127 5.74 -14.54 3.54
CA TYR A 127 5.59 -13.22 4.14
C TYR A 127 4.21 -13.01 4.77
N LEU A 128 3.32 -14.00 4.70
CA LEU A 128 2.02 -13.94 5.36
C LEU A 128 2.11 -14.57 6.75
N HIS A 129 1.24 -14.13 7.66
CA HIS A 129 1.12 -14.73 8.98
C HIS A 129 0.73 -16.22 8.89
N ALA A 130 1.64 -17.11 9.26
CA ALA A 130 1.34 -18.52 9.43
C ALA A 130 0.92 -18.81 10.88
N TRP A 131 -0.19 -19.56 11.05
CA TRP A 131 -0.67 -20.00 12.36
C TRP A 131 0.43 -20.75 13.13
N GLY A 132 0.89 -20.18 14.26
CA GLY A 132 1.70 -20.88 15.24
C GLY A 132 3.21 -20.61 15.22
N TYR A 133 3.73 -19.83 14.26
CA TYR A 133 5.11 -19.32 14.31
C TYR A 133 5.07 -17.80 14.44
N ILE A 134 5.34 -17.32 15.65
CA ILE A 134 5.24 -15.91 16.06
C ILE A 134 6.24 -14.98 15.33
N ASP A 135 7.20 -15.54 14.59
CA ASP A 135 8.35 -14.80 14.05
C ASP A 135 8.34 -14.59 12.52
N CYS A 136 7.26 -14.93 11.81
CA CYS A 136 7.17 -14.73 10.36
C CYS A 136 6.60 -13.34 10.02
N PHE A 137 7.36 -12.57 9.25
CA PHE A 137 7.16 -11.14 8.94
C PHE A 137 5.69 -10.71 8.69
N PRO A 138 5.11 -9.80 9.49
CA PRO A 138 3.67 -9.49 9.45
C PRO A 138 3.28 -8.61 8.26
N ILE A 139 2.78 -9.22 7.18
CA ILE A 139 1.89 -8.55 6.22
C ILE A 139 0.45 -8.70 6.72
N ASP A 140 -0.21 -7.58 6.96
CA ASP A 140 -1.53 -7.52 7.60
C ASP A 140 -2.68 -7.36 6.61
N TRP A 141 -2.39 -7.03 5.35
CA TRP A 141 -3.40 -6.78 4.33
C TRP A 141 -2.83 -6.91 2.93
N VAL A 142 -3.56 -7.56 2.03
CA VAL A 142 -3.17 -7.69 0.62
C VAL A 142 -4.27 -7.14 -0.27
N ILE A 143 -3.89 -6.30 -1.21
CA ILE A 143 -4.75 -5.70 -2.22
C ILE A 143 -4.31 -6.23 -3.58
N ALA A 144 -5.23 -6.71 -4.41
CA ALA A 144 -4.95 -7.16 -5.77
C ALA A 144 -5.75 -6.38 -6.81
N GLY A 145 -5.15 -6.17 -7.98
CA GLY A 145 -5.81 -5.48 -9.08
C GLY A 145 -4.99 -5.33 -10.35
N GLY A 146 -5.69 -5.14 -11.46
CA GLY A 146 -5.10 -4.97 -12.78
C GLY A 146 -4.77 -3.52 -13.14
N GLU A 147 -3.94 -3.38 -14.19
CA GLU A 147 -3.53 -2.08 -14.74
C GLU A 147 -4.72 -1.33 -15.35
N SER A 148 -4.74 -0.01 -15.21
CA SER A 148 -5.82 0.84 -15.74
C SER A 148 -5.30 1.81 -16.79
N GLY A 149 -6.12 2.11 -17.78
CA GLY A 149 -5.83 3.14 -18.78
C GLY A 149 -5.52 2.60 -20.18
N PRO A 150 -5.16 3.48 -21.12
CA PRO A 150 -4.74 3.07 -22.47
C PRO A 150 -3.51 2.16 -22.41
N GLY A 151 -3.56 1.01 -23.10
CA GLY A 151 -2.44 0.05 -23.10
C GLY A 151 -2.33 -0.81 -21.85
N ALA A 152 -3.35 -0.81 -20.97
CA ALA A 152 -3.38 -1.67 -19.78
C ALA A 152 -3.13 -3.14 -20.15
N ARG A 153 -2.14 -3.74 -19.50
CA ARG A 153 -1.82 -5.16 -19.65
C ARG A 153 -2.92 -6.04 -19.06
N PRO A 154 -3.23 -7.19 -19.70
CA PRO A 154 -4.22 -8.11 -19.18
C PRO A 154 -3.74 -8.73 -17.88
N ILE A 155 -4.65 -8.88 -16.92
CA ILE A 155 -4.45 -9.64 -15.69
C ILE A 155 -5.20 -10.97 -15.83
N GLN A 156 -4.63 -12.06 -15.30
CA GLN A 156 -5.28 -13.37 -15.30
C GLN A 156 -6.07 -13.57 -14.00
N ALA A 157 -7.25 -14.19 -14.10
CA ALA A 157 -8.09 -14.47 -12.93
C ALA A 157 -7.38 -15.42 -11.96
N GLU A 158 -6.64 -16.36 -12.51
CA GLU A 158 -5.87 -17.40 -11.82
C GLU A 158 -4.84 -16.78 -10.86
N TRP A 159 -4.14 -15.71 -11.27
CA TRP A 159 -3.18 -15.01 -10.42
C TRP A 159 -3.85 -14.36 -9.20
N ILE A 160 -5.05 -13.81 -9.39
CA ILE A 160 -5.82 -13.17 -8.32
C ILE A 160 -6.37 -14.24 -7.37
N ARG A 161 -6.85 -15.38 -7.91
CA ARG A 161 -7.29 -16.52 -7.10
C ARG A 161 -6.13 -17.08 -6.28
N PHE A 162 -4.96 -17.22 -6.89
CA PHE A 162 -3.75 -17.70 -6.21
C PHE A 162 -3.37 -16.79 -5.03
N LEU A 163 -3.33 -15.47 -5.23
CA LEU A 163 -3.08 -14.50 -4.16
C LEU A 163 -4.13 -14.55 -3.05
N ARG A 164 -5.41 -14.60 -3.44
CA ARG A 164 -6.53 -14.72 -2.51
C ARG A 164 -6.43 -15.97 -1.65
N ASP A 165 -6.09 -17.10 -2.25
CA ASP A 165 -6.03 -18.39 -1.56
C ASP A 165 -4.89 -18.41 -0.53
N GLN A 166 -3.71 -17.86 -0.88
CA GLN A 166 -2.63 -17.62 0.09
C GLN A 166 -3.10 -16.73 1.26
N CYS A 167 -3.84 -15.66 1.00
CA CYS A 167 -4.36 -14.77 2.04
C CYS A 167 -5.39 -15.48 2.94
N ASN A 168 -6.31 -16.25 2.36
CA ASN A 168 -7.31 -17.01 3.09
C ASN A 168 -6.67 -18.06 4.00
N GLU A 169 -5.66 -18.79 3.49
CA GLU A 169 -4.91 -19.78 4.26
C GLU A 169 -4.19 -19.14 5.46
N ALA A 170 -3.56 -17.99 5.24
CA ALA A 170 -2.88 -17.21 6.29
C ALA A 170 -3.84 -16.40 7.19
N ARG A 171 -5.14 -16.36 6.87
CA ARG A 171 -6.15 -15.47 7.50
C ARG A 171 -5.76 -13.99 7.45
N VAL A 172 -5.10 -13.58 6.38
CA VAL A 172 -4.77 -12.19 6.08
C VAL A 172 -5.91 -11.59 5.25
N PRO A 173 -6.47 -10.43 5.63
CA PRO A 173 -7.50 -9.76 4.86
C PRO A 173 -7.11 -9.57 3.38
N PHE A 174 -8.03 -9.94 2.48
CA PHE A 174 -7.85 -9.78 1.04
C PHE A 174 -8.83 -8.77 0.43
N PHE A 175 -8.30 -7.83 -0.35
CA PHE A 175 -9.08 -6.84 -1.09
C PHE A 175 -8.84 -6.95 -2.59
N PHE A 176 -9.88 -7.27 -3.36
CA PHE A 176 -9.81 -7.21 -4.82
C PHE A 176 -10.37 -5.88 -5.32
N LYS A 177 -9.50 -5.02 -5.84
CA LYS A 177 -9.87 -3.66 -6.21
C LYS A 177 -10.56 -3.57 -7.55
N GLN A 178 -9.96 -4.15 -8.60
CA GLN A 178 -10.46 -4.07 -9.97
C GLN A 178 -9.70 -4.99 -10.92
N TRP A 179 -10.36 -5.40 -12.00
CA TRP A 179 -9.71 -6.08 -13.14
C TRP A 179 -8.85 -5.12 -13.99
N GLY A 180 -9.16 -3.82 -13.99
CA GLY A 180 -8.43 -2.82 -14.75
C GLY A 180 -8.94 -2.68 -16.19
N GLY A 181 -8.04 -2.55 -17.15
CA GLY A 181 -8.35 -2.34 -18.56
C GLY A 181 -8.75 -0.90 -18.93
N ARG A 182 -9.09 -0.71 -20.21
CA ARG A 182 -9.39 0.61 -20.79
C ARG A 182 -10.66 1.24 -20.19
N LYS A 183 -11.61 0.41 -19.76
CA LYS A 183 -12.88 0.82 -19.17
C LYS A 183 -13.06 0.23 -17.77
N LYS A 184 -12.26 0.72 -16.82
CA LYS A 184 -12.22 0.23 -15.42
C LYS A 184 -13.60 0.07 -14.76
N LYS A 185 -14.54 0.98 -15.05
CA LYS A 185 -15.91 0.93 -14.48
C LYS A 185 -16.74 -0.25 -15.00
N GLU A 186 -16.49 -0.69 -16.23
CA GLU A 186 -17.24 -1.79 -16.87
C GLU A 186 -16.67 -3.16 -16.47
N SER A 187 -15.37 -3.24 -16.21
CA SER A 187 -14.70 -4.49 -15.82
C SER A 187 -15.11 -4.98 -14.42
N GLY A 188 -15.58 -4.09 -13.55
CA GLY A 188 -16.05 -4.41 -12.21
C GLY A 188 -14.94 -4.86 -11.25
N ARG A 189 -15.36 -5.39 -10.10
CA ARG A 189 -14.50 -5.84 -8.99
C ARG A 189 -14.96 -7.16 -8.37
N LYS A 190 -15.70 -7.95 -9.15
CA LYS A 190 -16.14 -9.28 -8.74
C LYS A 190 -15.12 -10.31 -9.18
N LEU A 191 -14.66 -11.13 -8.25
CA LEU A 191 -13.85 -12.33 -8.48
C LEU A 191 -14.71 -13.53 -8.08
N ASP A 192 -14.94 -14.45 -9.01
CA ASP A 192 -15.81 -15.62 -8.83
C ASP A 192 -17.21 -15.23 -8.32
N GLY A 193 -17.80 -14.20 -8.95
CA GLY A 193 -19.17 -13.76 -8.67
C GLY A 193 -19.36 -12.91 -7.40
N ARG A 194 -18.32 -12.75 -6.57
CA ARG A 194 -18.39 -12.00 -5.30
C ARG A 194 -17.37 -10.87 -5.24
N GLU A 195 -17.66 -9.85 -4.44
CA GLU A 195 -16.69 -8.81 -4.12
C GLU A 195 -15.84 -9.22 -2.91
N TRP A 196 -14.55 -8.88 -2.95
CA TRP A 196 -13.61 -9.13 -1.86
C TRP A 196 -13.15 -7.78 -1.33
N ASN A 197 -13.72 -7.34 -0.22
CA ASN A 197 -13.56 -5.99 0.33
C ASN A 197 -13.04 -6.01 1.78
N GLU A 198 -12.18 -6.97 2.11
CA GLU A 198 -11.74 -7.16 3.49
C GLU A 198 -10.72 -6.08 3.87
N PHE A 199 -10.74 -5.69 5.15
CA PHE A 199 -9.83 -4.73 5.73
C PHE A 199 -9.34 -5.23 7.08
N PRO A 200 -8.15 -4.82 7.52
CA PRO A 200 -7.68 -5.08 8.89
C PRO A 200 -8.67 -4.53 9.91
N LYS A 201 -9.08 -5.37 10.86
CA LYS A 201 -9.99 -5.00 11.96
C LYS A 201 -9.20 -4.58 13.19
N GLU A 202 -8.28 -5.43 13.63
CA GLU A 202 -7.33 -5.17 14.71
C GLU A 202 -6.03 -5.87 14.36
N VAL A 203 -4.92 -5.14 14.41
CA VAL A 203 -3.58 -5.73 14.29
C VAL A 203 -2.92 -5.66 15.66
N VAL A 204 -2.71 -6.81 16.29
CA VAL A 204 -1.90 -6.92 17.51
C VAL A 204 -0.45 -7.07 17.05
N ARG A 205 0.39 -6.08 17.37
CA ARG A 205 1.84 -6.08 17.15
C ARG A 205 2.51 -5.87 18.49
#